data_AF-A0A957YMS0-F1
#
_entry.id   AF-A0A957YMS0-F1
#
_cell.length_a   1.000
_cell.length_b   1.000
_cell.length_c   1.000
_cell.angle_alpha   90.00
_cell.angle_beta   90.00
_cell.angle_gamma   90.00
#
_symmetry.space_group_name_H-M   'P 1'
#
loop_
_entity.id
_entity.type
_entity.pdbx_description
1 polymer ?
#
loop_
_entity_poly.entity_id
_entity_poly.type
_entity_poly.pdbx_seq_one_letter_code
_entity_poly.pdbx_strand_id
1 'polypeptide(L)' 'MSSRRRLLFVAHTARRGRIRIISARRPTSRERNQYEELFL' A
#
# COMPACT_ATOMS: atom_id res chain seq x y z
N MET A 1 -0.82 11.80 8.93
CA MET A 1 -1.94 10.97 8.42
C MET A 1 -2.47 11.54 7.12
N SER A 2 -2.74 10.71 6.11
CA SER A 2 -3.29 11.19 4.83
C SER A 2 -4.75 11.63 4.99
N SER A 3 -5.02 12.93 4.84
CA SER A 3 -6.36 13.52 4.96
C SER A 3 -7.36 13.06 3.89
N ARG A 4 -6.88 12.37 2.83
CA ARG A 4 -7.72 11.92 1.70
C ARG A 4 -7.97 10.41 1.65
N ARG A 5 -7.58 9.64 2.67
CA ARG A 5 -7.74 8.15 2.74
C ARG A 5 -7.42 7.43 1.42
N ARG A 6 -6.36 7.84 0.73
CA ARG A 6 -5.95 7.23 -0.54
C ARG A 6 -5.18 5.95 -0.26
N LEU A 7 -5.80 4.81 -0.56
CA LEU A 7 -5.15 3.49 -0.50
C LEU A 7 -4.06 3.38 -1.58
N LEU A 8 -2.88 2.91 -1.18
CA LEU A 8 -1.71 2.70 -2.04
C LEU A 8 -1.15 1.31 -1.74
N PHE A 9 -0.83 0.56 -2.79
CA PHE A 9 -0.10 -0.69 -2.68
C PHE A 9 1.40 -0.39 -2.83
N VAL A 10 2.22 -0.84 -1.88
CA VAL A 10 3.66 -0.58 -1.85
C VAL A 10 4.43 -1.88 -1.73
N ALA A 11 5.21 -2.21 -2.76
CA ALA A 11 6.19 -3.28 -2.69
C ALA A 11 7.51 -2.69 -2.16
N HIS A 12 8.06 -3.29 -1.11
CA HIS A 12 9.28 -2.80 -0.49
C HIS A 12 10.22 -3.94 -0.09
N THR A 13 11.47 -3.59 0.16
CA THR A 13 12.48 -4.51 0.71
C THR A 13 13.39 -3.78 1.68
N ALA A 14 13.96 -4.52 2.63
CA ALA A 14 15.00 -3.99 3.51
C ALA A 14 16.32 -3.88 2.76
N ARG A 15 17.00 -2.74 2.86
CA ARG A 15 18.30 -2.47 2.24
C ARG A 15 19.13 -1.54 3.11
N ARG A 16 20.26 -2.03 3.62
CA ARG A 16 21.22 -1.27 4.46
C ARG A 16 20.55 -0.55 5.64
N GLY A 17 19.71 -1.27 6.39
CA GLY A 17 18.97 -0.71 7.52
C GLY A 17 17.89 0.31 7.15
N ARG A 18 17.52 0.41 5.87
CA ARG A 18 16.45 1.28 5.36
C ARG A 18 15.43 0.48 4.59
N ILE A 19 14.22 1.02 4.44
CA ILE A 19 13.21 0.46 3.54
C ILE A 19 13.41 1.05 2.15
N ARG A 20 13.65 0.22 1.14
CA ARG A 20 13.62 0.61 -0.27
C ARG A 20 12.24 0.30 -0.83
N ILE A 21 11.55 1.33 -1.31
CA ILE A 21 10.35 1.15 -2.12
C ILE A 21 10.78 0.68 -3.51
N ILE A 22 10.20 -0.43 -3.95
CA ILE A 22 10.44 -1.03 -5.27
C ILE A 22 9.34 -0.57 -6.24
N SER A 23 8.09 -0.51 -5.76
CA SER A 23 6.94 -0.06 -6.54
C SER A 23 5.89 0.55 -5.63
N ALA A 24 5.21 1.59 -6.14
CA ALA A 24 4.05 2.19 -5.50
C ALA A 24 2.99 2.47 -6.57
N ARG A 25 1.79 1.94 -6.37
CA ARG A 25 0.68 2.14 -7.30
C ARG A 25 -0.67 2.22 -6.60
N ARG A 26 -1.67 2.70 -7.34
CA ARG A 26 -3.07 2.55 -6.92
C ARG A 26 -3.43 1.06 -6.91
N PRO A 27 -4.19 0.61 -5.90
CA PRO A 27 -4.74 -0.74 -5.89
C PRO A 27 -5.74 -0.90 -7.03
N THR A 28 -5.85 -2.12 -7.55
CA THR A 28 -6.97 -2.51 -8.41
C THR A 28 -8.26 -2.58 -7.58
N SER A 29 -9.43 -2.59 -8.22
CA SER A 29 -10.72 -2.69 -7.52
C SER A 29 -10.80 -3.93 -6.63
N ARG A 30 -10.28 -5.07 -7.08
CA ARG A 30 -10.23 -6.30 -6.29
C ARG A 30 -9.35 -6.17 -5.05
N GLU A 31 -8.14 -5.65 -5.20
CA GLU A 31 -7.21 -5.43 -4.08
C GLU A 31 -7.74 -4.41 -3.08
N ARG A 32 -8.46 -3.39 -3.57
CA ARG A 32 -9.15 -2.43 -2.72
C ARG A 32 -10.21 -3.11 -1.86
N ASN A 33 -11.12 -3.88 -2.46
CA ASN A 33 -12.19 -4.56 -1.73
C ASN A 33 -11.61 -5.51 -0.69
N GLN A 34 -10.60 -6.32 -1.05
CA GLN A 34 -9.93 -7.21 -0.10
C GLN A 34 -9.35 -6.45 1.10
N TYR A 35 -8.74 -5.28 0.87
CA TYR A 35 -8.18 -4.48 1.96
C TYR A 35 -9.27 -3.76 2.78
N GLU A 36 -10.34 -3.31 2.15
CA GLU A 36 -11.45 -2.63 2.84
C GLU A 36 -12.29 -3.62 3.66
N GLU A 37 -12.48 -4.87 3.21
CA GLU A 37 -13.19 -5.93 3.94
C GLU A 37 -12.41 -6.47 5.15
N LEU A 38 -11.08 -6.50 5.09
CA LEU A 38 -10.24 -7.04 6.18
C LEU A 38 -10.00 -6.05 7.33
N PHE A 39 -10.30 -4.77 7.13
CA PHE A 39 -9.96 -3.69 8.07
C PHE A 39 -11.16 -2.78 8.43
N LEU A 40 -12.39 -3.15 8.05
CA LEU A 40 -13.66 -2.54 8.48
C LEU A 40 -14.55 -3.61 9.12
#